data_AF-A0A1G7HQL9-F1
#
_entry.id   AF-A0A1G7HQL9-F1
#
_cell.length_a   1.000
_cell.length_b   1.000
_cell.length_c   1.000
_cell.angle_alpha   90.00
_cell.angle_beta   90.00
_cell.angle_gamma   90.00
#
_symmetry.space_group_name_H-M   'P 1'
#
loop_
_entity.id
_entity.type
_entity.pdbx_description
1 polymer ?
#
loop_
_entity_poly.entity_id
_entity_poly.type
_entity_poly.pdbx_seq_one_letter_code
_entity_poly.pdbx_strand_id
1 'polypeptide(L)'
;MSMPTAAELTRARTARRGVAVMLVLAGVTACLLALFDVAGGSGLRLAVTIGFLLLGPGWAAAGFLRRAPAAHMWLLTLGVGIATTLLAAQIMVSATWWHPDLMLYIVTGLSVPFLLRHAVVAQ
;
A
#
# COMPACT_ATOMS: atom_id res chain seq x y z
N MET A 1 11.41 9.67 -30.02
CA MET A 1 10.85 9.70 -28.65
C MET A 1 10.41 11.12 -28.39
N SER A 2 9.11 11.39 -28.21
CA SER A 2 8.64 12.73 -27.84
C SER A 2 9.02 13.01 -26.38
N MET A 3 9.56 14.19 -26.12
CA MET A 3 9.78 14.65 -24.74
C MET A 3 8.42 14.87 -24.07
N PRO A 4 8.14 14.26 -22.90
CA PRO A 4 6.88 14.49 -22.21
C PRO A 4 6.75 15.96 -21.82
N THR A 5 5.55 16.50 -22.01
CA THR A 5 5.27 17.91 -21.73
C THR A 5 5.22 18.16 -20.21
N ALA A 6 5.44 19.40 -19.78
CA ALA A 6 5.36 19.77 -18.37
C ALA A 6 3.98 19.43 -17.74
N ALA A 7 2.91 19.51 -18.54
CA ALA A 7 1.56 19.13 -18.12
C ALA A 7 1.41 17.61 -17.84
N GLU A 8 2.06 16.75 -18.63
CA GLU A 8 2.03 15.29 -18.40
C GLU A 8 2.79 14.90 -17.13
N LEU A 9 3.94 15.55 -16.91
CA LEU A 9 4.75 15.32 -15.72
C LEU A 9 4.04 15.74 -14.44
N THR A 10 3.37 16.89 -14.45
CA THR A 10 2.57 17.36 -13.29
C THR A 10 1.38 16.45 -13.01
N ARG A 11 0.64 16.03 -14.06
CA ARG A 11 -0.47 15.08 -13.90
C ARG A 11 -0.02 13.74 -13.32
N ALA A 12 1.12 13.23 -13.76
CA ALA A 12 1.69 11.98 -13.23
C ALA A 12 2.09 12.10 -11.75
N ARG A 13 2.65 13.24 -11.32
CA ARG A 13 2.96 13.49 -9.90
C ARG A 13 1.69 13.54 -9.05
N THR A 14 0.67 14.27 -9.50
CA THR A 14 -0.61 14.38 -8.80
C THR A 14 -1.29 13.02 -8.66
N ALA A 15 -1.28 12.20 -9.72
CA ALA A 15 -1.82 10.84 -9.67
C ALA A 15 -1.09 9.97 -8.63
N ARG A 16 0.25 10.03 -8.60
CA ARG A 16 1.04 9.26 -7.62
C ARG A 16 0.76 9.66 -6.18
N ARG A 17 0.63 10.97 -5.94
CA ARG A 17 0.23 11.51 -4.64
C ARG A 17 -1.18 11.06 -4.26
N GLY A 18 -2.13 11.12 -5.20
CA GLY A 18 -3.50 10.66 -5.00
C GLY A 18 -3.57 9.20 -4.56
N VAL A 19 -2.84 8.31 -5.25
CA VAL A 19 -2.76 6.89 -4.87
C VAL A 19 -2.17 6.71 -3.48
N ALA A 20 -1.08 7.41 -3.15
CA ALA A 20 -0.48 7.32 -1.81
C ALA A 20 -1.47 7.73 -0.69
N VAL A 21 -2.22 8.83 -0.89
CA VAL A 21 -3.26 9.26 0.06
C VAL A 21 -4.39 8.23 0.17
N MET A 22 -4.87 7.71 -0.97
CA MET A 22 -5.91 6.68 -0.98
C MET A 22 -5.47 5.42 -0.24
N LEU A 23 -4.20 5.01 -0.37
CA LEU A 23 -3.66 3.86 0.33
C LEU A 23 -3.49 4.10 1.84
N VAL A 24 -3.13 5.32 2.26
CA VAL A 24 -3.14 5.68 3.68
C VAL A 24 -4.55 5.56 4.24
N LEU A 25 -5.54 6.15 3.55
CA LEU A 25 -6.95 6.05 3.97
C LEU A 25 -7.42 4.60 4.01
N ALA A 26 -7.07 3.78 3.02
CA ALA A 26 -7.41 2.36 2.98
C ALA A 26 -6.79 1.59 4.15
N GLY A 27 -5.50 1.81 4.47
CA GLY A 27 -4.84 1.16 5.59
C GLY A 27 -5.44 1.54 6.94
N VAL A 28 -5.68 2.83 7.18
CA VAL A 28 -6.35 3.32 8.39
C VAL A 28 -7.77 2.75 8.49
N THR A 29 -8.52 2.75 7.40
CA THR A 29 -9.88 2.19 7.37
C THR A 29 -9.88 0.69 7.63
N ALA A 30 -8.95 -0.07 7.03
CA ALA A 30 -8.80 -1.50 7.29
C ALA A 30 -8.52 -1.77 8.78
N CYS A 31 -7.65 -0.96 9.39
CA CYS A 31 -7.34 -1.07 10.82
C CYS A 31 -8.57 -0.76 11.69
N LEU A 32 -9.33 0.29 11.37
CA LEU A 32 -10.56 0.63 12.10
C LEU A 32 -11.61 -0.49 11.97
N LEU A 33 -11.81 -1.02 10.76
CA LEU A 33 -12.76 -2.12 10.53
C LEU A 33 -12.36 -3.41 11.26
N ALA A 34 -11.06 -3.67 11.39
CA ALA A 34 -10.55 -4.77 12.20
C ALA A 34 -10.75 -4.51 13.70
N LEU A 35 -10.48 -3.29 14.17
CA LEU A 35 -10.60 -2.91 15.57
C LEU A 35 -12.04 -2.97 16.10
N PHE A 36 -13.02 -2.54 15.28
CA PHE A 36 -14.44 -2.60 15.64
C PHE A 36 -15.07 -3.98 15.39
N ASP A 37 -14.26 -4.99 15.07
CA ASP A 37 -14.69 -6.34 14.70
C ASP A 37 -15.91 -6.33 13.77
N VAL A 38 -15.85 -5.49 12.72
CA VAL A 38 -16.94 -5.41 11.74
C VAL A 38 -16.95 -6.75 11.01
N ALA A 39 -17.78 -7.68 11.48
CA ALA A 39 -17.73 -9.09 11.14
C ALA A 39 -17.78 -9.31 9.62
N GLY A 40 -17.06 -10.34 9.17
CA GLY A 40 -16.62 -10.63 7.80
C GLY A 40 -17.69 -10.89 6.73
N GLY A 41 -18.92 -10.39 6.89
CA GLY A 41 -19.97 -10.37 5.86
C GLY A 41 -19.97 -9.11 5.00
N SER A 42 -19.33 -8.01 5.43
CA SER A 42 -19.16 -6.84 4.55
C SER A 42 -18.03 -7.12 3.56
N GLY A 43 -18.38 -7.33 2.29
CA GLY A 43 -17.38 -7.42 1.20
C GLY A 43 -16.43 -6.20 1.17
N LEU A 44 -16.86 -5.09 1.78
CA LEU A 44 -16.06 -3.89 1.98
C LEU A 44 -14.82 -4.13 2.85
N ARG A 45 -14.93 -4.78 4.03
CA ARG A 45 -13.76 -5.02 4.90
C ARG A 45 -12.70 -5.82 4.17
N LEU A 46 -13.14 -6.91 3.54
CA LEU A 46 -12.25 -7.77 2.76
C LEU A 46 -11.59 -7.00 1.61
N ALA A 47 -12.38 -6.26 0.82
CA ALA A 47 -11.88 -5.51 -0.31
C ALA A 47 -10.86 -4.43 0.09
N VAL A 48 -11.13 -3.69 1.16
CA VAL A 48 -10.24 -2.63 1.67
C VAL A 48 -8.94 -3.24 2.22
N THR A 49 -9.03 -4.30 3.03
CA THR A 49 -7.86 -4.97 3.59
C THR A 49 -6.99 -5.60 2.50
N ILE A 50 -7.58 -6.35 1.56
CA ILE A 50 -6.82 -6.95 0.45
C ILE A 50 -6.22 -5.86 -0.44
N GLY A 51 -6.99 -4.83 -0.79
CA GLY A 51 -6.50 -3.72 -1.59
C GLY A 51 -5.30 -3.03 -0.95
N PHE A 52 -5.36 -2.80 0.36
CA PHE A 52 -4.24 -2.23 1.10
C PHE A 52 -3.05 -3.19 1.20
N LEU A 53 -3.23 -4.46 1.52
CA LEU A 53 -2.12 -5.41 1.66
C LEU A 53 -1.40 -5.65 0.33
N LEU A 54 -2.13 -5.67 -0.79
CA LEU A 54 -1.54 -5.86 -2.12
C LEU A 54 -0.80 -4.62 -2.64
N LEU A 55 -1.22 -3.41 -2.24
CA LEU A 55 -0.71 -2.17 -2.83
C LEU A 55 0.06 -1.28 -1.86
N GLY A 56 -0.33 -1.21 -0.59
CA GLY A 56 0.22 -0.31 0.42
C GLY A 56 1.73 -0.46 0.63
N PRO A 57 2.23 -1.64 1.04
CA PRO A 57 3.67 -1.86 1.26
C PRO A 57 4.49 -1.66 0.00
N GLY A 58 3.94 -2.09 -1.14
CA GLY A 58 4.60 -1.97 -2.42
C GLY A 58 4.70 -0.53 -2.92
N TRP A 59 3.65 0.29 -2.74
CA TRP A 59 3.67 1.69 -3.10
C TRP A 59 4.58 2.51 -2.17
N ALA A 60 4.62 2.14 -0.89
CA ALA A 60 5.57 2.68 0.07
C ALA A 60 7.03 2.45 -0.37
N ALA A 61 7.34 1.25 -0.88
CA ALA A 61 8.66 0.94 -1.45
C ALA A 61 8.89 1.64 -2.81
N ALA A 62 7.87 1.71 -3.66
CA ALA A 62 7.99 2.24 -5.02
C ALA A 62 8.34 3.73 -5.06
N GLY A 63 8.00 4.50 -4.02
CA GLY A 63 8.39 5.91 -3.92
C GLY A 63 9.91 6.14 -3.78
N PHE A 64 10.72 5.10 -3.56
CA PHE A 64 12.18 5.19 -3.62
C PHE A 64 12.76 5.04 -5.04
N LEU A 65 11.96 4.58 -6.00
CA LEU A 65 12.42 4.45 -7.39
C LEU A 65 12.51 5.81 -8.09
N ARG A 66 13.73 6.21 -8.46
CA ARG A 66 13.95 7.41 -9.28
C ARG A 66 13.64 7.11 -10.75
N ARG A 67 12.75 7.90 -11.35
CA ARG A 67 12.47 7.91 -12.80
C ARG A 67 12.06 6.55 -13.41
N ALA A 68 11.36 5.70 -12.65
CA ALA A 68 10.81 4.45 -13.17
C ALA A 68 9.56 4.68 -14.06
N PRO A 69 9.43 4.00 -15.20
CA PRO A 69 8.20 3.96 -15.99
C PRO A 69 7.02 3.45 -15.15
N ALA A 70 5.81 3.92 -15.45
CA ALA A 70 4.62 3.59 -14.65
C ALA A 70 4.39 2.08 -14.52
N ALA A 71 4.60 1.30 -15.58
CA ALA A 71 4.44 -0.15 -15.55
C ALA A 71 5.37 -0.83 -14.52
N HIS A 72 6.64 -0.41 -14.45
CA HIS A 72 7.61 -0.97 -13.50
C HIS A 72 7.23 -0.64 -12.06
N MET A 73 6.71 0.57 -11.82
CA MET A 73 6.22 0.98 -10.49
C MET A 73 5.05 0.11 -10.02
N TRP A 74 4.08 -0.16 -10.90
CA TRP A 74 2.93 -1.01 -10.58
C TRP A 74 3.33 -2.48 -10.38
N LEU A 75 4.22 -3.01 -11.22
CA LEU A 75 4.76 -4.36 -11.06
C LEU A 75 5.50 -4.52 -9.74
N LEU A 76 6.37 -3.56 -9.39
CA LEU A 76 7.06 -3.58 -8.11
C LEU A 76 6.08 -3.46 -6.94
N THR A 77 5.06 -2.61 -7.06
CA THR A 77 4.05 -2.45 -6.02
C THR A 77 3.32 -3.78 -5.75
N LEU A 78 2.82 -4.43 -6.79
CA LEU A 78 2.14 -5.72 -6.64
C LEU A 78 3.08 -6.81 -6.12
N GLY A 79 4.28 -6.91 -6.67
CA GLY A 79 5.27 -7.91 -6.26
C GLY A 79 5.64 -7.77 -4.78
N VAL A 80 5.94 -6.55 -4.34
CA VAL A 80 6.31 -6.26 -2.95
C VAL A 80 5.11 -6.46 -2.01
N GLY A 81 3.91 -6.03 -2.38
CA GLY A 81 2.70 -6.22 -1.56
C GLY A 81 2.37 -7.70 -1.37
N ILE A 82 2.37 -8.48 -2.45
CA ILE A 82 2.17 -9.94 -2.41
C ILE A 82 3.25 -10.60 -1.56
N ALA A 83 4.53 -10.31 -1.82
CA ALA A 83 5.64 -10.90 -1.08
C ALA A 83 5.56 -10.58 0.42
N THR A 84 5.26 -9.33 0.78
CA THR A 84 5.11 -8.90 2.18
C THR A 84 3.97 -9.66 2.86
N THR A 85 2.83 -9.81 2.18
CA THR A 85 1.66 -10.52 2.71
C THR A 85 1.96 -12.00 2.94
N LEU A 86 2.60 -12.65 1.96
CA LEU A 86 2.97 -14.07 2.06
C LEU A 86 4.04 -14.31 3.13
N LEU A 87 5.05 -13.44 3.22
CA LEU A 87 6.08 -13.53 4.26
C LEU A 87 5.48 -13.34 5.66
N ALA A 88 4.60 -12.36 5.85
CA ALA A 88 3.91 -12.16 7.12
C ALA A 88 3.08 -13.40 7.50
N ALA A 89 2.33 -13.96 6.55
CA ALA A 89 1.58 -15.19 6.76
C ALA A 89 2.49 -16.36 7.13
N GLN A 90 3.59 -16.55 6.40
CA GLN A 90 4.54 -17.62 6.66
C GLN A 90 5.21 -17.49 8.04
N ILE A 91 5.58 -16.27 8.44
CA ILE A 91 6.15 -15.99 9.77
C ILE A 91 5.16 -16.36 10.86
N MET A 92 3.89 -15.94 10.74
CA MET A 92 2.85 -16.27 11.72
C MET A 92 2.64 -17.79 11.86
N VAL A 93 2.59 -18.50 10.73
CA VAL A 93 2.45 -19.96 10.71
C VAL A 93 3.67 -20.63 11.35
N SER A 94 4.88 -20.24 10.95
CA SER A 94 6.13 -20.82 11.47
C SER A 94 6.35 -20.53 12.95
N ALA A 95 5.87 -19.39 13.45
CA ALA A 95 5.96 -19.00 14.86
C ALA A 95 4.77 -19.49 15.71
N THR A 96 3.86 -20.28 15.13
CA THR A 96 2.59 -20.73 15.76
C THR A 96 1.77 -19.59 16.38
N TRP A 97 1.89 -18.38 15.83
CA TRP A 97 1.32 -17.15 16.35
C TRP A 97 0.42 -16.50 15.30
N TRP A 98 -0.85 -16.93 15.26
CA TRP A 98 -1.82 -16.53 14.24
C TRP A 98 -2.63 -15.30 14.64
N HIS A 99 -2.07 -14.11 14.40
CA HIS A 99 -2.73 -12.82 14.66
C HIS A 99 -2.72 -11.93 13.39
N PRO A 100 -3.60 -12.22 12.42
CA PRO A 100 -3.66 -11.47 11.16
C PRO A 100 -4.07 -10.00 11.33
N ASP A 101 -4.85 -9.69 12.36
CA ASP A 101 -5.22 -8.35 12.79
C ASP A 101 -4.00 -7.54 13.25
N LEU A 102 -3.17 -8.14 14.11
CA LEU A 102 -1.95 -7.51 14.60
C LEU A 102 -0.93 -7.31 13.47
N MET A 103 -0.80 -8.28 12.55
CA MET A 103 0.03 -8.09 11.37
C MET A 103 -0.49 -6.98 10.45
N LEU A 104 -1.81 -6.83 10.28
CA LEU A 104 -2.37 -5.69 9.55
C LEU A 104 -1.96 -4.36 10.20
N TYR A 105 -2.01 -4.26 11.53
CA TYR A 105 -1.56 -3.05 12.24
C TYR A 105 -0.07 -2.78 12.03
N ILE A 106 0.78 -3.80 12.11
CA ILE A 106 2.23 -3.66 11.89
C ILE A 106 2.53 -3.21 10.46
N VAL A 107 1.96 -3.90 9.46
CA VAL A 107 2.17 -3.57 8.05
C VAL A 107 1.68 -2.16 7.74
N THR A 108 0.54 -1.76 8.32
CA THR A 108 0.01 -0.40 8.19
C THR A 108 0.94 0.62 8.85
N GLY A 109 1.35 0.38 10.10
CA GLY A 109 2.24 1.25 10.85
C GLY A 109 3.61 1.45 10.16
N LEU A 110 4.12 0.42 9.48
CA LEU A 110 5.34 0.52 8.67
C LEU A 110 5.10 1.27 7.36
N SER A 111 3.98 1.02 6.66
CA SER A 111 3.73 1.57 5.32
C SER A 111 3.32 3.05 5.35
N VAL A 112 2.46 3.44 6.30
CA VAL A 112 1.83 4.78 6.34
C VAL A 112 2.85 5.92 6.40
N PRO A 113 3.91 5.88 7.24
CA PRO A 113 4.92 6.95 7.26
C PRO A 113 5.58 7.18 5.91
N PHE A 114 5.89 6.11 5.17
CA PHE A 114 6.48 6.22 3.83
C PHE A 114 5.46 6.73 2.82
N LEU A 115 4.22 6.26 2.86
CA LEU A 115 3.15 6.75 1.99
C LEU A 115 2.89 8.24 2.21
N LEU A 116 2.84 8.69 3.46
CA LEU A 116 2.69 10.11 3.81
C LEU A 116 3.90 10.93 3.37
N ARG A 117 5.12 10.44 3.59
CA ARG A 117 6.34 11.08 3.07
C ARG A 117 6.25 11.25 1.55
N HIS A 118 5.82 10.24 0.82
CA HIS A 118 5.69 10.33 -0.63
C HIS A 118 4.54 11.26 -1.06
N ALA A 119 3.47 11.32 -0.29
CA ALA A 119 2.35 12.22 -0.56
C ALA A 119 2.70 13.70 -0.32
N VAL A 120 3.53 14.00 0.68
CA VAL A 120 3.93 15.37 1.03
C VAL A 120 5.16 15.82 0.26
N VAL A 121 6.16 14.94 0.12
CA VAL A 121 7.48 15.22 -0.45
C VAL A 121 7.56 14.79 -1.92
N ALA A 122 6.44 14.60 -2.62
CA ALA A 122 6.46 14.42 -4.07
C ALA A 122 7.03 15.68 -4.76
N GLN A 123 8.37 15.73 -4.87
CA GLN A 123 9.17 16.71 -5.59
C GLN A 123 9.28 16.32 -7.06
#